data_AF-A0A2B4RBA4-F1
#
_entry.id   AF-A0A2B4RBA4-F1
#
_cell.length_a   1.000
_cell.length_b   1.000
_cell.length_c   1.000
_cell.angle_alpha   90.00
_cell.angle_beta   90.00
_cell.angle_gamma   90.00
#
_symmetry.space_group_name_H-M   'P 1'
#
loop_
_entity.id
_entity.type
_entity.pdbx_description
1 polymer ?
#
loop_
_entity_poly.entity_id
_entity_poly.type
_entity_poly.pdbx_seq_one_letter_code
_entity_poly.pdbx_strand_id
1 'polypeptide(L)'
;MPCNVAGSAIAQGKFVGRIDQLKKWNPTGVEALWLLLSGASNPPGEINVSDRRTRDIPEERSGSFLSGVISDLRNMEEAVATKLDNTLKNFYLTKSDAIREIQRFFNKCRDRELKPMLYYTGHGESGTGNWCFHDGTISIEEIVDLLPGGTYFPIIFSDACYSGHWANFCLNHCDNANGLNCLAACPEFSTAMDTKGEGGDLTLYMTGKKLRPDTEPIYSGGNRLKFPITDGYDSVFYLDLLMSYLNNTHNILICQSIHDGYFYGCFAPSNEYKPRPTIEGLVSFSEEDFMLPTANGYIISSLACDENLGFGVVLMHRHGLSQIIVNDVSGIREGYDAGYFITECAARDSKYYIVMTKDVNECDNEMQQKAVSERNWSEIREEVERGYEEGMVITGICYSPKLREYLLVMTESPAGQNYKWFDEGFPITPWLNNLHKEGFHPTIIFKDPADGKVLVVVTTDDNRSTFTAALHYKIKTEW
;
A
#
# COMPACT_ATOMS: atom_id res chain seq x y z
N MET A 1 7.23 -8.76 18.54
CA MET A 1 7.18 -7.47 17.82
C MET A 1 5.72 -7.07 17.68
N PRO A 2 5.36 -5.77 17.69
CA PRO A 2 4.04 -5.37 17.24
C PRO A 2 3.96 -5.54 15.72
N CYS A 3 2.99 -6.32 15.25
CA CYS A 3 2.65 -6.36 13.83
C CYS A 3 1.52 -5.36 13.61
N ASN A 4 1.73 -4.45 12.66
CA ASN A 4 0.81 -3.37 12.31
C ASN A 4 -0.25 -3.82 11.29
N VAL A 5 -0.43 -5.13 11.14
CA VAL A 5 -1.32 -5.76 10.17
C VAL A 5 -2.26 -6.70 10.90
N ALA A 6 -3.55 -6.56 10.63
CA ALA A 6 -4.62 -7.35 11.21
C ALA A 6 -4.51 -8.83 10.79
N GLY A 7 -4.89 -9.71 11.71
CA GLY A 7 -4.80 -11.16 11.55
C GLY A 7 -6.05 -11.80 10.95
N SER A 8 -5.92 -13.07 10.56
CA SER A 8 -7.06 -13.88 10.10
C SER A 8 -8.15 -13.96 11.18
N ALA A 9 -9.39 -13.66 10.81
CA ALA A 9 -10.54 -13.85 11.70
C ALA A 9 -10.76 -15.35 11.99
N ILE A 10 -10.52 -16.23 11.02
CA ILE A 10 -10.74 -17.66 11.17
C ILE A 10 -9.73 -18.26 12.16
N ALA A 11 -8.46 -17.86 12.05
CA ALA A 11 -7.39 -18.30 12.95
C ALA A 11 -7.59 -17.79 14.39
N GLN A 12 -8.24 -16.63 14.56
CA GLN A 12 -8.63 -16.11 15.88
C GLN A 12 -9.67 -16.99 16.56
N GLY A 13 -10.54 -17.61 15.78
CA GLY A 13 -11.48 -18.59 16.24
C GLY A 13 -12.63 -18.75 15.26
N LYS A 14 -13.14 -19.96 15.14
CA LYS A 14 -14.22 -20.35 14.22
C LYS A 14 -15.54 -19.56 14.33
N PHE A 15 -15.66 -18.68 15.33
CA PHE A 15 -16.85 -17.86 15.56
C PHE A 15 -16.60 -16.36 15.38
N VAL A 16 -15.35 -15.92 15.19
CA VAL A 16 -15.03 -14.50 15.02
C VAL A 16 -15.64 -14.03 13.69
N GLY A 17 -16.43 -12.96 13.75
CA GLY A 17 -17.19 -12.43 12.62
C GLY A 17 -18.61 -12.98 12.46
N ARG A 18 -18.95 -14.09 13.13
CA ARG A 18 -20.29 -14.70 13.05
C ARG A 18 -21.33 -13.90 13.83
N ILE A 19 -22.41 -13.47 13.18
CA ILE A 19 -23.47 -12.66 13.80
C ILE A 19 -24.23 -13.47 14.85
N ASP A 20 -24.55 -14.73 14.53
CA ASP A 20 -25.20 -15.66 15.45
C ASP A 20 -24.34 -15.98 16.70
N GLN A 21 -23.05 -15.63 16.64
CA GLN A 21 -22.09 -15.82 17.73
C GLN A 21 -21.50 -14.51 18.25
N LEU A 22 -22.12 -13.35 17.94
CA LEU A 22 -21.58 -12.02 18.27
C LEU A 22 -21.15 -11.88 19.74
N LYS A 23 -21.94 -12.44 20.67
CA LYS A 23 -21.63 -12.42 22.12
C LYS A 23 -20.32 -13.12 22.49
N LYS A 24 -19.82 -14.05 21.66
CA LYS A 24 -18.59 -14.82 21.91
C LYS A 24 -17.32 -14.07 21.51
N TRP A 25 -17.40 -13.16 20.54
CA TRP A 25 -16.21 -12.52 19.98
C TRP A 25 -16.24 -10.98 20.05
N ASN A 26 -17.38 -10.39 20.39
CA ASN A 26 -17.51 -8.98 20.71
C ASN A 26 -18.20 -8.81 22.08
N PRO A 27 -17.47 -8.99 23.19
CA PRO A 27 -18.04 -9.12 24.53
C PRO A 27 -18.34 -7.78 25.22
N THR A 28 -18.54 -6.68 24.47
CA THR A 28 -18.76 -5.34 25.08
C THR A 28 -19.99 -5.31 26.00
N GLY A 29 -20.93 -6.24 25.86
CA GLY A 29 -22.17 -6.29 26.64
C GLY A 29 -23.20 -5.23 26.23
N VAL A 30 -22.78 -4.25 25.43
CA VAL A 30 -23.62 -3.15 24.91
C VAL A 30 -24.54 -3.67 23.81
N GLU A 31 -25.81 -3.26 23.86
CA GLU A 31 -26.77 -3.57 22.80
C GLU A 31 -26.38 -2.89 21.48
N ALA A 32 -26.58 -3.59 20.37
CA ALA A 32 -26.11 -3.16 19.05
C ALA A 32 -27.27 -2.76 18.14
N LEU A 33 -27.05 -1.73 17.33
CA LEU A 33 -27.94 -1.30 16.25
C LEU A 33 -27.18 -1.40 14.92
N TRP A 34 -27.86 -1.81 13.83
CA TRP A 34 -27.23 -2.07 12.54
C TRP A 34 -27.70 -1.08 11.46
N LEU A 35 -26.75 -0.62 10.65
CA LEU A 35 -27.02 0.06 9.38
C LEU A 35 -26.33 -0.72 8.26
N LEU A 36 -27.11 -1.07 7.24
CA LEU A 36 -26.61 -1.79 6.07
C LEU A 36 -26.53 -0.84 4.88
N LEU A 37 -25.39 -0.81 4.20
CA LEU A 37 -25.12 0.06 3.05
C LEU A 37 -24.76 -0.76 1.82
N SER A 38 -25.35 -0.40 0.68
CA SER A 38 -24.92 -0.86 -0.63
C SER A 38 -24.08 0.20 -1.32
N GLY A 39 -22.91 -0.17 -1.84
CA GLY A 39 -22.13 0.68 -2.73
C GLY A 39 -22.82 0.91 -4.09
N ALA A 40 -22.27 1.87 -4.84
CA ALA A 40 -22.73 2.09 -6.20
C ALA A 40 -22.39 0.90 -7.09
N SER A 41 -23.36 0.48 -7.90
CA SER A 41 -23.16 -0.61 -8.86
C SER A 41 -22.40 -0.16 -10.10
N ASN A 42 -22.19 1.15 -10.26
CA ASN A 42 -21.37 1.75 -11.29
C ASN A 42 -20.72 3.03 -10.72
N PRO A 43 -19.57 2.93 -10.02
CA PRO A 43 -18.86 4.10 -9.55
C PRO A 43 -18.32 4.91 -10.74
N PRO A 44 -18.00 6.20 -10.53
CA PRO A 44 -17.34 7.05 -11.51
C PRO A 44 -16.14 6.37 -12.18
N GLY A 45 -15.94 6.63 -13.48
CA GLY A 45 -14.86 6.01 -14.26
C GLY A 45 -13.45 6.40 -13.83
N GLU A 46 -13.32 7.43 -13.00
CA GLU A 46 -12.07 7.87 -12.37
C GLU A 46 -11.70 7.06 -11.12
N ILE A 47 -12.65 6.32 -10.53
CA ILE A 47 -12.40 5.45 -9.39
C ILE A 47 -11.98 4.08 -9.92
N ASN A 48 -10.72 3.74 -9.69
CA ASN A 48 -10.20 2.43 -10.02
C ASN A 48 -10.75 1.40 -9.03
N VAL A 49 -11.48 0.41 -9.53
CA VAL A 49 -12.00 -0.72 -8.75
C VAL A 49 -11.52 -2.01 -9.39
N SER A 50 -11.34 -3.06 -8.60
CA SER A 50 -11.01 -4.37 -9.17
C SER A 50 -12.07 -4.81 -10.19
N ASP A 51 -11.61 -5.56 -11.18
CA ASP A 51 -12.39 -6.05 -12.33
C ASP A 51 -13.40 -7.16 -11.99
N ARG A 52 -13.94 -7.17 -10.77
CA ARG A 52 -14.92 -8.14 -10.26
C ARG A 52 -16.13 -8.34 -11.22
N ARG A 53 -16.41 -7.37 -12.09
CA ARG A 53 -17.46 -7.39 -13.11
C ARG A 53 -17.14 -8.24 -14.35
N THR A 54 -15.87 -8.35 -14.75
CA THR A 54 -15.51 -9.01 -16.02
C THR A 54 -15.60 -10.53 -15.97
N ARG A 55 -15.74 -11.11 -14.77
CA ARG A 55 -15.87 -12.57 -14.62
C ARG A 55 -17.20 -13.11 -15.14
N ASP A 56 -18.28 -12.34 -15.04
CA ASP A 56 -19.62 -12.78 -15.46
C ASP A 56 -19.98 -12.31 -16.88
N ILE A 57 -19.61 -11.09 -17.29
CA ILE A 57 -19.71 -10.58 -18.67
C ILE A 57 -18.61 -9.53 -18.90
N PRO A 58 -17.53 -9.85 -19.64
CA PRO A 58 -16.53 -8.86 -20.03
C PRO A 58 -17.18 -7.68 -20.79
N GLU A 59 -16.76 -6.44 -20.51
CA GLU A 59 -17.13 -5.20 -21.23
C GLU A 59 -18.53 -4.59 -20.96
N GLU A 60 -19.41 -5.22 -20.18
CA GLU A 60 -20.76 -4.67 -19.95
C GLU A 60 -20.84 -3.81 -18.67
N ARG A 61 -20.72 -2.48 -18.81
CA ARG A 61 -21.10 -1.50 -17.75
C ARG A 61 -22.63 -1.42 -17.63
N SER A 62 -23.29 -2.47 -17.16
CA SER A 62 -24.75 -2.46 -17.00
C SER A 62 -25.19 -1.64 -15.78
N GLY A 63 -26.30 -0.90 -15.91
CA GLY A 63 -26.91 -0.13 -14.81
C GLY A 63 -27.68 -0.98 -13.80
N SER A 64 -27.23 -2.21 -13.54
CA SER A 64 -27.85 -3.17 -12.61
C SER A 64 -26.95 -3.46 -11.42
N PHE A 65 -27.53 -3.97 -10.32
CA PHE A 65 -26.83 -4.26 -9.08
C PHE A 65 -25.94 -5.44 -9.38
N LEU A 66 -24.73 -5.45 -8.83
CA LEU A 66 -24.02 -6.71 -8.68
C LEU A 66 -24.98 -7.68 -7.98
N SER A 67 -25.30 -8.80 -8.63
CA SER A 67 -26.26 -9.77 -8.08
C SER A 67 -25.86 -10.27 -6.69
N GLY A 68 -24.55 -10.22 -6.39
CA GLY A 68 -23.98 -10.44 -5.07
C GLY A 68 -24.51 -9.46 -4.02
N VAL A 69 -24.44 -8.15 -4.27
CA VAL A 69 -24.87 -7.08 -3.34
C VAL A 69 -26.32 -7.22 -2.91
N ILE A 70 -27.24 -7.56 -3.84
CA ILE A 70 -28.65 -7.78 -3.48
C ILE A 70 -28.78 -8.96 -2.50
N SER A 71 -28.06 -10.04 -2.79
CA SER A 71 -28.10 -11.26 -1.99
C SER A 71 -27.49 -11.04 -0.62
N ASP A 72 -26.41 -10.28 -0.56
CA ASP A 72 -25.74 -9.85 0.67
C ASP A 72 -26.66 -9.10 1.61
N LEU A 73 -27.30 -8.02 1.12
CA LEU A 73 -28.22 -7.23 1.93
C LEU A 73 -29.35 -8.10 2.45
N ARG A 74 -29.94 -8.96 1.61
CA ARG A 74 -31.00 -9.88 2.04
C ARG A 74 -30.52 -10.83 3.15
N ASN A 75 -29.33 -11.42 2.98
CA ASN A 75 -28.74 -12.32 3.97
C ASN A 75 -28.47 -11.60 5.29
N MET A 76 -27.98 -10.36 5.22
CA MET A 76 -27.72 -9.53 6.40
C MET A 76 -29.00 -9.09 7.09
N GLU A 77 -30.01 -8.63 6.35
CA GLU A 77 -31.34 -8.26 6.88
C GLU A 77 -31.97 -9.42 7.66
N GLU A 78 -31.92 -10.63 7.09
CA GLU A 78 -32.38 -11.86 7.74
C GLU A 78 -31.61 -12.14 9.04
N ALA A 79 -30.28 -12.01 9.02
CA ALA A 79 -29.42 -12.34 10.15
C ALA A 79 -29.48 -11.32 11.31
N VAL A 80 -29.58 -10.02 11.01
CA VAL A 80 -29.63 -8.96 12.04
C VAL A 80 -31.05 -8.73 12.56
N ALA A 81 -32.06 -9.03 11.72
CA ALA A 81 -33.49 -9.01 12.03
C ALA A 81 -33.92 -7.75 12.80
N THR A 82 -34.43 -7.90 14.02
CA THR A 82 -35.02 -6.81 14.82
C THR A 82 -34.02 -5.74 15.28
N LYS A 83 -32.72 -5.93 15.04
CA LYS A 83 -31.66 -4.96 15.37
C LYS A 83 -31.29 -4.04 14.21
N LEU A 84 -31.99 -4.16 13.09
CA LEU A 84 -31.82 -3.31 11.92
C LEU A 84 -32.42 -1.93 12.15
N ASP A 85 -31.63 -0.88 11.94
CA ASP A 85 -32.13 0.49 11.86
C ASP A 85 -32.70 0.78 10.47
N ASN A 86 -31.88 0.54 9.44
CA ASN A 86 -32.19 0.82 8.06
C ASN A 86 -31.28 0.02 7.12
N THR A 87 -31.75 -0.15 5.88
CA THR A 87 -30.97 -0.65 4.75
C THR A 87 -30.97 0.41 3.64
N LEU A 88 -29.78 0.88 3.26
CA LEU A 88 -29.58 1.79 2.14
C LEU A 88 -29.28 0.98 0.88
N LYS A 89 -30.33 0.66 0.12
CA LYS A 89 -30.25 -0.09 -1.13
C LYS A 89 -30.61 0.80 -2.32
N ASN A 90 -29.62 1.51 -2.87
CA ASN A 90 -29.79 2.39 -4.02
C ASN A 90 -28.59 2.30 -4.96
N PHE A 91 -28.83 1.98 -6.24
CA PHE A 91 -27.81 1.88 -7.30
C PHE A 91 -26.99 3.17 -7.47
N TYR A 92 -27.64 4.30 -7.22
CA TYR A 92 -27.10 5.65 -7.37
C TYR A 92 -26.93 6.32 -6.00
N LEU A 93 -26.70 5.54 -4.94
CA LEU A 93 -26.42 6.11 -3.63
C LEU A 93 -25.18 7.00 -3.74
N THR A 94 -25.36 8.29 -3.47
CA THR A 94 -24.26 9.25 -3.45
C THR A 94 -23.50 9.16 -2.14
N LYS A 95 -22.23 9.55 -2.15
CA LYS A 95 -21.37 9.76 -0.99
C LYS A 95 -22.06 10.68 0.01
N SER A 96 -22.61 11.81 -0.46
CA SER A 96 -23.25 12.78 0.42
C SER A 96 -24.50 12.22 1.13
N ASP A 97 -25.32 11.43 0.42
CA ASP A 97 -26.46 10.75 1.02
C ASP A 97 -26.03 9.67 2.01
N ALA A 98 -25.02 8.86 1.66
CA ALA A 98 -24.47 7.84 2.54
C ALA A 98 -23.91 8.45 3.85
N ILE A 99 -23.10 9.52 3.75
CA ILE A 99 -22.56 10.25 4.90
C ILE A 99 -23.68 10.77 5.80
N ARG A 100 -24.71 11.40 5.22
CA ARG A 100 -25.84 11.94 5.98
C ARG A 100 -26.57 10.85 6.77
N GLU A 101 -26.76 9.68 6.15
CA GLU A 101 -27.46 8.56 6.78
C GLU A 101 -26.60 7.89 7.87
N ILE A 102 -25.30 7.75 7.65
CA ILE A 102 -24.33 7.27 8.66
C ILE A 102 -24.30 8.22 9.86
N GLN A 103 -24.24 9.53 9.62
CA GLN A 103 -24.23 10.52 10.69
C GLN A 103 -25.55 10.51 11.48
N ARG A 104 -26.70 10.36 10.81
CA ARG A 104 -28.00 10.20 11.50
C ARG A 104 -28.01 8.94 12.36
N PHE A 105 -27.49 7.83 11.83
CA PHE A 105 -27.39 6.56 12.52
C PHE A 105 -26.48 6.64 13.77
N PHE A 106 -25.32 7.27 13.68
CA PHE A 106 -24.43 7.48 14.82
C PHE A 106 -25.05 8.34 15.91
N ASN A 107 -25.72 9.45 15.55
CA ASN A 107 -26.45 10.26 16.52
C ASN A 107 -27.54 9.45 17.23
N LYS A 108 -28.28 8.61 16.50
CA LYS A 108 -29.30 7.73 17.07
C LYS A 108 -28.70 6.70 18.02
N CYS A 109 -27.54 6.12 17.68
CA CYS A 109 -26.83 5.20 18.55
C CYS A 109 -26.36 5.88 19.85
N ARG A 110 -25.79 7.09 19.75
CA ARG A 110 -25.42 7.91 20.90
C ARG A 110 -26.61 8.15 21.83
N ASP A 111 -27.71 8.66 21.28
CA ASP A 111 -28.88 9.06 22.07
C ASP A 111 -29.56 7.89 22.79
N ARG A 112 -29.32 6.66 22.31
CA ARG A 112 -29.85 5.41 22.88
C ARG A 112 -28.81 4.57 23.59
N GLU A 113 -27.58 5.05 23.70
CA GLU A 113 -26.44 4.33 24.27
C GLU A 113 -26.21 2.95 23.62
N LEU A 114 -26.42 2.86 22.30
CA LEU A 114 -26.25 1.64 21.51
C LEU A 114 -24.87 1.61 20.82
N LYS A 115 -24.32 0.41 20.65
CA LYS A 115 -23.11 0.16 19.86
C LYS A 115 -23.44 0.20 18.36
N PRO A 116 -22.85 1.10 17.57
CA PRO A 116 -23.07 1.13 16.13
C PRO A 116 -22.43 -0.08 15.43
N MET A 117 -23.18 -0.73 14.56
CA MET A 117 -22.69 -1.77 13.63
C MET A 117 -22.92 -1.27 12.20
N LEU A 118 -21.84 -1.02 11.48
CA LEU A 118 -21.88 -0.61 10.08
C LEU A 118 -21.52 -1.78 9.20
N TYR A 119 -22.37 -2.10 8.23
CA TYR A 119 -22.08 -3.10 7.22
C TYR A 119 -22.15 -2.48 5.83
N TYR A 120 -21.10 -2.69 5.04
CA TYR A 120 -21.02 -2.28 3.64
C TYR A 120 -20.79 -3.48 2.75
N THR A 121 -21.51 -3.54 1.63
CA THR A 121 -21.23 -4.43 0.50
C THR A 121 -21.19 -3.62 -0.79
N GLY A 122 -20.18 -3.87 -1.62
CA GLY A 122 -20.01 -3.15 -2.87
C GLY A 122 -18.58 -3.19 -3.39
N HIS A 123 -18.20 -2.14 -4.11
CA HIS A 123 -16.83 -1.99 -4.61
C HIS A 123 -15.94 -1.34 -3.55
N GLY A 124 -14.73 -1.86 -3.43
CA GLY A 124 -13.62 -1.17 -2.79
C GLY A 124 -12.70 -0.58 -3.85
N GLU A 125 -12.29 0.66 -3.66
CA GLU A 125 -11.31 1.32 -4.50
C GLU A 125 -9.96 0.58 -4.41
N SER A 126 -9.33 0.36 -5.55
CA SER A 126 -8.05 -0.34 -5.64
C SER A 126 -6.98 0.38 -4.85
N GLY A 127 -6.31 -0.37 -3.98
CA GLY A 127 -5.22 0.11 -3.14
C GLY A 127 -5.65 0.79 -1.83
N THR A 128 -6.82 1.40 -1.75
CA THR A 128 -7.31 2.06 -0.52
C THR A 128 -8.40 1.26 0.19
N GLY A 129 -9.14 0.42 -0.54
CA GLY A 129 -10.34 -0.24 -0.04
C GLY A 129 -11.49 0.73 0.27
N ASN A 130 -11.41 1.99 -0.12
CA ASN A 130 -12.45 2.98 0.15
C ASN A 130 -13.79 2.53 -0.45
N TRP A 131 -14.87 2.78 0.29
CA TRP A 131 -16.21 2.38 -0.13
C TRP A 131 -16.67 3.25 -1.29
N CYS A 132 -17.00 2.61 -2.41
CA CYS A 132 -17.35 3.32 -3.64
C CYS A 132 -18.85 3.64 -3.72
N PHE A 133 -19.16 4.88 -4.06
CA PHE A 133 -20.49 5.45 -4.26
C PHE A 133 -20.60 6.11 -5.65
N HIS A 134 -21.77 6.65 -5.97
CA HIS A 134 -22.08 7.12 -7.32
C HIS A 134 -21.28 8.35 -7.75
N ASP A 135 -20.81 9.15 -6.81
CA ASP A 135 -20.15 10.44 -7.01
C ASP A 135 -18.84 10.55 -6.19
N GLY A 136 -18.30 9.44 -5.70
CA GLY A 136 -17.04 9.43 -4.95
C GLY A 136 -16.84 8.21 -4.08
N THR A 137 -15.85 8.28 -3.19
CA THR A 137 -15.51 7.23 -2.22
C THR A 137 -15.64 7.74 -0.77
N ILE A 138 -15.83 6.83 0.19
CA ILE A 138 -15.74 7.14 1.63
C ILE A 138 -14.57 6.34 2.22
N SER A 139 -13.64 7.03 2.89
CA SER A 139 -12.55 6.39 3.62
C SER A 139 -12.92 6.05 5.07
N ILE A 140 -12.09 5.24 5.73
CA ILE A 140 -12.29 4.89 7.14
C ILE A 140 -12.11 6.12 8.05
N GLU A 141 -11.19 7.03 7.72
CA GLU A 141 -10.97 8.30 8.41
C GLU A 141 -12.24 9.14 8.38
N GLU A 142 -12.87 9.26 7.21
CA GLU A 142 -14.15 9.98 7.08
C GLU A 142 -15.24 9.36 7.98
N ILE A 143 -15.29 8.03 8.10
CA ILE A 143 -16.23 7.36 9.03
C ILE A 143 -15.93 7.71 10.49
N VAL A 144 -14.65 7.76 10.88
CA VAL A 144 -14.23 8.12 12.24
C VAL A 144 -14.56 9.58 12.55
N ASP A 145 -14.30 10.49 11.60
CA ASP A 145 -14.57 11.93 11.75
C ASP A 145 -16.07 12.24 11.89
N LEU A 146 -16.94 11.35 11.39
CA LEU A 146 -18.39 11.48 11.55
C LEU A 146 -18.90 11.10 12.94
N LEU A 147 -18.08 10.47 13.80
CA LEU A 147 -18.51 10.01 15.12
C LEU A 147 -18.75 11.19 16.06
N PRO A 148 -19.99 11.39 16.56
CA PRO A 148 -20.23 12.40 17.57
C PRO A 148 -19.54 12.01 18.89
N GLY A 149 -19.03 12.99 19.62
CA GLY A 149 -18.51 12.78 20.97
C GLY A 149 -19.50 12.04 21.87
N GLY A 150 -19.00 11.08 22.67
CA GLY A 150 -19.81 10.24 23.55
C GLY A 150 -20.45 9.02 22.87
N THR A 151 -20.26 8.83 21.56
CA THR A 151 -20.71 7.62 20.85
C THR A 151 -19.74 6.48 21.08
N TYR A 152 -20.24 5.26 21.26
CA TYR A 152 -19.39 4.08 21.16
C TYR A 152 -18.78 3.99 19.76
N PHE A 153 -17.49 3.69 19.66
CA PHE A 153 -16.86 3.42 18.38
C PHE A 153 -17.60 2.30 17.62
N PRO A 154 -17.71 2.35 16.30
CA PRO A 154 -18.44 1.35 15.53
C PRO A 154 -17.68 0.03 15.45
N ILE A 155 -18.40 -1.05 15.14
CA ILE A 155 -17.81 -2.22 14.47
C ILE A 155 -18.22 -2.16 13.02
N ILE A 156 -17.23 -2.24 12.15
CA ILE A 156 -17.36 -2.10 10.71
C ILE A 156 -17.21 -3.48 10.07
N PHE A 157 -18.08 -3.81 9.16
CA PHE A 157 -18.05 -5.01 8.35
C PHE A 157 -17.96 -4.56 6.90
N SER A 158 -16.81 -4.81 6.27
CA SER A 158 -16.49 -4.30 4.93
C SER A 158 -16.40 -5.47 3.96
N ASP A 159 -17.52 -5.78 3.28
CA ASP A 159 -17.59 -6.78 2.22
C ASP A 159 -17.26 -6.14 0.86
N ALA A 160 -15.98 -5.85 0.68
CA ALA A 160 -15.44 -5.16 -0.49
C ALA A 160 -14.00 -5.62 -0.77
N CYS A 161 -13.55 -5.46 -2.02
CA CYS A 161 -12.14 -5.65 -2.36
C CYS A 161 -11.26 -4.65 -1.60
N TYR A 162 -10.01 -5.03 -1.33
CA TYR A 162 -9.03 -4.22 -0.61
C TYR A 162 -9.46 -3.81 0.81
N SER A 163 -10.55 -4.40 1.33
CA SER A 163 -11.14 -4.05 2.62
C SER A 163 -10.22 -4.28 3.82
N GLY A 164 -9.17 -5.10 3.67
CA GLY A 164 -8.17 -5.31 4.73
C GLY A 164 -7.47 -4.02 5.16
N HIS A 165 -7.45 -2.98 4.30
CA HIS A 165 -7.00 -1.63 4.67
C HIS A 165 -7.74 -1.11 5.92
N TRP A 166 -9.07 -1.30 5.97
CA TRP A 166 -9.91 -0.89 7.09
C TRP A 166 -9.54 -1.63 8.37
N ALA A 167 -9.27 -2.94 8.29
CA ALA A 167 -8.86 -3.75 9.43
C ALA A 167 -7.49 -3.32 9.97
N ASN A 168 -6.55 -3.02 9.08
CA ASN A 168 -5.22 -2.52 9.45
C ASN A 168 -5.29 -1.12 10.06
N PHE A 169 -6.10 -0.22 9.48
CA PHE A 169 -6.36 1.09 10.06
C PHE A 169 -6.90 0.96 11.49
N CYS A 170 -7.94 0.15 11.71
CA CYS A 170 -8.52 -0.04 13.03
C CYS A 170 -7.51 -0.62 14.02
N LEU A 171 -6.68 -1.59 13.62
CA LEU A 171 -5.63 -2.15 14.48
C LEU A 171 -4.63 -1.07 14.93
N ASN A 172 -4.20 -0.20 14.01
CA ASN A 172 -3.18 0.82 14.27
C ASN A 172 -3.71 2.03 15.05
N HIS A 173 -5.01 2.30 14.97
CA HIS A 173 -5.68 3.38 15.70
C HIS A 173 -6.33 2.92 17.01
N CYS A 174 -6.31 1.62 17.29
CA CYS A 174 -6.72 1.07 18.56
C CYS A 174 -5.53 0.91 19.49
N ASP A 175 -5.26 1.93 20.31
CA ASP A 175 -5.00 1.58 21.70
C ASP A 175 -6.24 0.79 22.16
N ASN A 176 -6.07 -0.50 22.50
CA ASN A 176 -7.14 -1.50 22.72
C ASN A 176 -8.36 -1.05 23.58
N ALA A 177 -8.33 0.13 24.20
CA ALA A 177 -9.39 0.74 24.98
C ALA A 177 -10.54 1.36 24.15
N ASN A 178 -10.31 1.78 22.89
CA ASN A 178 -11.31 2.58 22.16
C ASN A 178 -12.39 1.73 21.46
N GLY A 179 -12.08 0.50 21.04
CA GLY A 179 -13.09 -0.44 20.54
C GLY A 179 -13.65 -0.15 19.14
N LEU A 180 -12.91 0.61 18.32
CA LEU A 180 -13.10 0.70 16.87
C LEU A 180 -12.63 -0.61 16.23
N ASN A 181 -13.51 -1.36 15.60
CA ASN A 181 -13.12 -2.65 15.01
C ASN A 181 -13.60 -2.77 13.59
N CYS A 182 -12.87 -3.53 12.78
CA CYS A 182 -13.28 -3.88 11.43
C CYS A 182 -13.07 -5.37 11.17
N LEU A 183 -14.10 -6.00 10.60
CA LEU A 183 -14.02 -7.27 9.90
C LEU A 183 -14.08 -7.01 8.39
N ALA A 184 -12.98 -7.30 7.71
CA ALA A 184 -12.80 -7.14 6.28
C ALA A 184 -12.95 -8.49 5.55
N ALA A 185 -13.42 -8.45 4.30
CA ALA A 185 -13.65 -9.64 3.49
C ALA A 185 -12.36 -10.30 2.97
N CYS A 186 -11.28 -9.53 2.89
CA CYS A 186 -10.01 -9.98 2.34
C CYS A 186 -8.83 -9.17 2.92
N PRO A 187 -7.58 -9.62 2.73
CA PRO A 187 -6.39 -8.81 2.97
C PRO A 187 -6.40 -7.46 2.22
N GLU A 188 -5.57 -6.52 2.69
CA GLU A 188 -5.50 -5.13 2.21
C GLU A 188 -5.28 -5.00 0.70
N PHE A 189 -4.52 -5.92 0.10
CA PHE A 189 -4.23 -5.92 -1.33
C PHE A 189 -4.85 -7.11 -2.07
N SER A 190 -5.96 -7.61 -1.56
CA SER A 190 -6.67 -8.75 -2.14
C SER A 190 -8.07 -8.36 -2.57
N THR A 191 -8.63 -9.14 -3.49
CA THR A 191 -10.02 -8.99 -3.92
C THR A 191 -10.93 -9.88 -3.08
N ALA A 192 -12.10 -9.35 -2.70
CA ALA A 192 -13.16 -10.16 -2.10
C ALA A 192 -13.80 -11.08 -3.16
N MET A 193 -14.30 -12.24 -2.74
CA MET A 193 -14.93 -13.24 -3.63
C MET A 193 -16.42 -13.33 -3.38
N ASP A 194 -17.19 -13.54 -4.45
CA ASP A 194 -18.62 -13.80 -4.39
C ASP A 194 -18.87 -15.26 -4.72
N THR A 195 -19.78 -15.89 -3.98
CA THR A 195 -20.40 -17.14 -4.37
C THR A 195 -21.55 -16.83 -5.33
N LYS A 196 -21.48 -17.39 -6.54
CA LYS A 196 -22.39 -17.09 -7.64
C LYS A 196 -23.86 -17.24 -7.22
N GLY A 197 -24.60 -16.13 -7.26
CA GLY A 197 -26.03 -16.07 -6.94
C GLY A 197 -26.37 -16.08 -5.45
N GLU A 198 -25.38 -16.13 -4.56
CA GLU A 198 -25.60 -16.21 -3.10
C GLU A 198 -25.12 -14.96 -2.34
N GLY A 199 -24.11 -14.25 -2.86
CA GLY A 199 -23.52 -13.08 -2.21
C GLY A 199 -22.01 -13.20 -2.03
N GLY A 200 -21.42 -12.21 -1.36
CA GLY A 200 -20.05 -12.17 -0.88
C GLY A 200 -19.76 -13.27 0.13
N ASP A 201 -18.56 -13.84 0.01
CA ASP A 201 -18.09 -14.92 0.86
C ASP A 201 -18.02 -14.52 2.34
N LEU A 202 -17.65 -13.27 2.61
CA LEU A 202 -17.66 -12.73 3.97
C LEU A 202 -19.09 -12.74 4.52
N THR A 203 -20.06 -12.23 3.76
CA THR A 203 -21.46 -12.18 4.18
C THR A 203 -22.03 -13.56 4.42
N LEU A 204 -21.78 -14.52 3.53
CA LEU A 204 -22.22 -15.90 3.72
C LEU A 204 -21.59 -16.52 4.97
N TYR A 205 -20.32 -16.24 5.24
CA TYR A 205 -19.68 -16.66 6.48
C TYR A 205 -20.35 -16.05 7.70
N MET A 206 -20.45 -14.71 7.75
CA MET A 206 -21.01 -13.95 8.87
C MET A 206 -22.43 -14.39 9.25
N THR A 207 -23.24 -14.72 8.23
CA THR A 207 -24.68 -14.99 8.37
C THR A 207 -25.03 -16.45 8.63
N GLY A 208 -24.07 -17.38 8.60
CA GLY A 208 -24.40 -18.79 8.81
C GLY A 208 -24.23 -19.71 7.63
N LYS A 209 -24.25 -19.15 6.42
CA LYS A 209 -24.51 -19.87 5.18
C LYS A 209 -23.26 -20.55 4.63
N LYS A 210 -22.06 -20.05 4.95
CA LYS A 210 -20.76 -20.67 4.64
C LYS A 210 -19.92 -20.85 5.91
N LEU A 211 -19.13 -21.92 5.98
CA LEU A 211 -18.25 -22.19 7.14
C LEU A 211 -16.91 -21.47 7.05
N ARG A 212 -16.35 -21.35 5.85
CA ARG A 212 -15.04 -20.75 5.59
C ARG A 212 -15.07 -20.01 4.24
N PRO A 213 -14.80 -18.70 4.23
CA PRO A 213 -14.56 -17.93 3.01
C PRO A 213 -13.34 -18.39 2.22
N ASP A 214 -13.35 -18.09 0.92
CA ASP A 214 -12.22 -18.32 0.01
C ASP A 214 -11.25 -17.12 -0.04
N THR A 215 -11.48 -16.03 0.70
CA THR A 215 -10.60 -14.83 0.67
C THR A 215 -9.93 -14.49 2.00
N GLU A 216 -10.01 -15.40 2.98
CA GLU A 216 -9.45 -15.23 4.33
C GLU A 216 -9.85 -13.88 4.98
N PRO A 217 -11.01 -13.81 5.68
CA PRO A 217 -11.47 -12.57 6.28
C PRO A 217 -10.50 -12.10 7.37
N ILE A 218 -10.32 -10.79 7.47
CA ILE A 218 -9.33 -10.15 8.36
C ILE A 218 -10.06 -9.40 9.46
N TYR A 219 -9.64 -9.57 10.72
CA TYR A 219 -10.26 -8.87 11.86
C TYR A 219 -9.24 -8.08 12.66
N SER A 220 -9.52 -6.78 12.85
CA SER A 220 -8.64 -5.84 13.57
C SER A 220 -8.43 -6.18 15.05
N GLY A 221 -9.31 -6.99 15.66
CA GLY A 221 -9.15 -7.46 17.04
C GLY A 221 -8.02 -8.47 17.24
N GLY A 222 -7.36 -8.91 16.15
CA GLY A 222 -6.16 -9.72 16.20
C GLY A 222 -5.08 -9.19 15.27
N ASN A 223 -3.84 -9.62 15.49
CA ASN A 223 -2.70 -9.25 14.65
C ASN A 223 -2.11 -10.48 13.95
N ARG A 224 -1.44 -10.24 12.82
CA ARG A 224 -0.88 -11.28 11.95
C ARG A 224 0.11 -12.20 12.65
N LEU A 225 0.83 -11.73 13.68
CA LEU A 225 1.78 -12.57 14.43
C LEU A 225 1.10 -13.63 15.29
N LYS A 226 -0.06 -13.29 15.87
CA LYS A 226 -0.86 -14.25 16.67
C LYS A 226 -1.77 -15.09 15.79
N PHE A 227 -2.27 -14.49 14.72
CA PHE A 227 -3.29 -15.06 13.86
C PHE A 227 -2.87 -14.89 12.41
N PRO A 228 -1.88 -15.70 11.97
CA PRO A 228 -1.39 -15.64 10.60
C PRO A 228 -2.53 -15.93 9.63
N ILE A 229 -2.45 -15.33 8.45
CA ILE A 229 -3.33 -15.70 7.35
C ILE A 229 -2.76 -16.93 6.65
N THR A 230 -3.61 -17.61 5.88
CA THR A 230 -3.18 -18.74 5.07
C THR A 230 -2.18 -18.28 4.00
N ASP A 231 -1.14 -19.08 3.76
CA ASP A 231 -0.17 -18.81 2.69
C ASP A 231 -0.87 -18.59 1.33
N GLY A 232 -0.38 -17.62 0.55
CA GLY A 232 -0.96 -17.21 -0.73
C GLY A 232 -1.88 -15.97 -0.64
N TYR A 233 -2.49 -15.72 0.52
CA TYR A 233 -3.21 -14.47 0.77
C TYR A 233 -2.29 -13.33 1.25
N ASP A 234 -1.04 -13.65 1.62
CA ASP A 234 -0.05 -12.70 2.14
C ASP A 234 0.86 -12.12 1.06
N SER A 235 0.34 -11.98 -0.15
CA SER A 235 1.08 -11.45 -1.29
C SER A 235 0.25 -10.46 -2.10
N VAL A 236 0.93 -9.52 -2.76
CA VAL A 236 0.35 -8.39 -3.47
C VAL A 236 0.94 -8.27 -4.88
N PHE A 237 0.16 -7.81 -5.86
CA PHE A 237 0.71 -7.45 -7.15
C PHE A 237 1.52 -6.15 -7.04
N TYR A 238 2.70 -6.10 -7.65
CA TYR A 238 3.58 -4.94 -7.56
C TYR A 238 2.87 -3.61 -7.90
N LEU A 239 2.09 -3.59 -8.99
CA LEU A 239 1.36 -2.40 -9.42
C LEU A 239 0.26 -2.00 -8.42
N ASP A 240 -0.47 -2.97 -7.87
CA ASP A 240 -1.49 -2.68 -6.85
C ASP A 240 -0.86 -2.04 -5.60
N LEU A 241 0.32 -2.53 -5.19
CA LEU A 241 1.07 -1.96 -4.07
C LEU A 241 1.56 -0.55 -4.36
N LEU A 242 2.12 -0.30 -5.55
CA LEU A 242 2.56 1.05 -5.89
C LEU A 242 1.38 2.02 -5.93
N MET A 243 0.32 1.63 -6.64
CA MET A 243 -0.83 2.47 -6.88
C MET A 243 -1.62 2.75 -5.60
N SER A 244 -1.56 1.88 -4.57
CA SER A 244 -2.17 2.19 -3.27
C SER A 244 -1.54 3.38 -2.56
N TYR A 245 -0.23 3.60 -2.73
CA TYR A 245 0.47 4.72 -2.13
C TYR A 245 0.54 5.96 -3.04
N LEU A 246 0.38 5.73 -4.34
CA LEU A 246 0.49 6.76 -5.37
C LEU A 246 -0.87 7.31 -5.81
N ASN A 247 -1.96 6.56 -5.91
CA ASN A 247 -3.22 7.14 -6.37
C ASN A 247 -3.86 8.03 -5.32
N ASN A 248 -4.50 9.12 -5.75
CA ASN A 248 -5.21 10.07 -4.87
C ASN A 248 -4.36 10.71 -3.76
N THR A 249 -3.02 10.65 -3.87
CA THR A 249 -2.09 11.29 -2.94
C THR A 249 -1.22 12.32 -3.66
N HIS A 250 -0.43 13.09 -2.90
CA HIS A 250 0.66 13.89 -3.45
C HIS A 250 2.00 13.15 -3.45
N ASN A 251 2.00 11.86 -3.10
CA ASN A 251 3.22 11.10 -2.94
C ASN A 251 3.84 10.75 -4.29
N ILE A 252 5.16 10.69 -4.31
CA ILE A 252 5.94 9.98 -5.32
C ILE A 252 6.63 8.78 -4.65
N LEU A 253 7.14 7.84 -5.45
CA LEU A 253 8.03 6.81 -4.95
C LEU A 253 9.43 7.41 -4.83
N ILE A 254 9.97 7.45 -3.62
CA ILE A 254 11.30 8.00 -3.31
C ILE A 254 12.39 6.98 -3.56
N CYS A 255 12.15 5.74 -3.14
CA CYS A 255 13.06 4.63 -3.35
C CYS A 255 12.33 3.31 -3.25
N GLN A 256 12.91 2.29 -3.89
CA GLN A 256 12.46 0.92 -3.77
C GLN A 256 13.63 -0.06 -3.86
N SER A 257 13.41 -1.24 -3.30
CA SER A 257 14.24 -2.41 -3.40
C SER A 257 13.32 -3.63 -3.41
N ILE A 258 13.64 -4.61 -4.24
CA ILE A 258 12.93 -5.89 -4.27
C ILE A 258 13.98 -6.98 -4.10
N HIS A 259 13.76 -7.90 -3.17
CA HIS A 259 14.67 -9.03 -2.98
C HIS A 259 13.92 -10.25 -2.43
N ASP A 260 14.18 -11.42 -3.01
CA ASP A 260 13.47 -12.68 -2.76
C ASP A 260 11.95 -12.52 -2.84
N GLY A 261 11.52 -11.68 -3.79
CA GLY A 261 10.13 -11.32 -3.98
C GLY A 261 9.52 -10.43 -2.90
N TYR A 262 10.30 -9.81 -2.03
CA TYR A 262 9.82 -8.85 -1.03
C TYR A 262 10.14 -7.42 -1.43
N PHE A 263 9.12 -6.56 -1.45
CA PHE A 263 9.23 -5.13 -1.68
C PHE A 263 9.56 -4.37 -0.39
N TYR A 264 10.47 -3.41 -0.56
CA TYR A 264 10.84 -2.39 0.41
C TYR A 264 10.83 -1.06 -0.32
N GLY A 265 10.17 -0.04 0.22
CA GLY A 265 10.16 1.26 -0.43
C GLY A 265 9.61 2.35 0.43
N CYS A 266 9.80 3.59 -0.04
CA CYS A 266 9.30 4.77 0.64
C CYS A 266 8.56 5.69 -0.33
N PHE A 267 7.44 6.22 0.15
CA PHE A 267 6.60 7.18 -0.56
C PHE A 267 6.56 8.49 0.23
N ALA A 268 6.64 9.62 -0.45
CA ALA A 268 6.54 10.93 0.20
C ALA A 268 6.03 12.00 -0.77
N PRO A 269 5.31 13.02 -0.30
CA PRO A 269 5.05 14.20 -1.11
C PRO A 269 6.34 15.00 -1.29
N SER A 270 6.53 15.59 -2.47
CA SER A 270 7.66 16.49 -2.74
C SER A 270 7.15 17.82 -3.29
N ASN A 271 7.68 18.92 -2.74
CA ASN A 271 7.39 20.27 -3.23
C ASN A 271 7.96 20.55 -4.62
N GLU A 272 9.05 19.87 -5.00
CA GLU A 272 9.69 20.00 -6.31
C GLU A 272 8.79 19.49 -7.43
N TYR A 273 7.93 18.53 -7.10
CA TYR A 273 7.00 17.90 -8.02
C TYR A 273 5.58 18.46 -7.87
N LYS A 274 5.43 19.79 -7.84
CA LYS A 274 4.12 20.46 -7.79
C LYS A 274 3.87 21.28 -9.07
N PRO A 275 2.81 21.00 -9.86
CA PRO A 275 1.85 19.91 -9.68
C PRO A 275 2.51 18.54 -9.88
N ARG A 276 1.92 17.52 -9.25
CA ARG A 276 2.47 16.15 -9.31
C ARG A 276 2.51 15.65 -10.76
N PRO A 277 3.65 15.13 -11.23
CA PRO A 277 3.74 14.54 -12.56
C PRO A 277 2.91 13.26 -12.65
N THR A 278 2.51 12.92 -13.88
CA THR A 278 1.93 11.60 -14.16
C THR A 278 2.95 10.51 -13.85
N ILE A 279 2.50 9.47 -13.15
CA ILE A 279 3.32 8.34 -12.75
C ILE A 279 2.72 7.07 -13.32
N GLU A 280 3.56 6.21 -13.89
CA GLU A 280 3.19 4.87 -14.33
C GLU A 280 4.11 3.84 -13.66
N GLY A 281 3.56 2.68 -13.34
CA GLY A 281 4.33 1.53 -12.91
C GLY A 281 4.28 0.45 -13.97
N LEU A 282 5.37 -0.29 -14.14
CA LEU A 282 5.38 -1.50 -14.93
C LEU A 282 6.25 -2.55 -14.26
N VAL A 283 6.03 -3.80 -14.64
CA VAL A 283 7.00 -4.87 -14.38
C VAL A 283 7.39 -5.51 -15.68
N SER A 284 8.68 -5.82 -15.78
CA SER A 284 9.28 -6.38 -16.97
C SER A 284 10.30 -7.45 -16.61
N PHE A 285 10.53 -8.39 -17.53
CA PHE A 285 11.65 -9.31 -17.46
C PHE A 285 12.83 -8.92 -18.36
N SER A 286 12.62 -7.95 -19.26
CA SER A 286 13.63 -7.49 -20.22
C SER A 286 13.90 -6.00 -20.09
N GLU A 287 15.15 -5.61 -20.35
CA GLU A 287 15.57 -4.21 -20.45
C GLU A 287 14.81 -3.47 -21.56
N GLU A 288 14.54 -4.15 -22.68
CA GLU A 288 13.88 -3.57 -23.85
C GLU A 288 12.46 -3.09 -23.52
N ASP A 289 11.69 -3.85 -22.73
CA ASP A 289 10.28 -3.53 -22.46
C ASP A 289 10.11 -2.21 -21.70
N PHE A 290 11.03 -1.88 -20.79
CA PHE A 290 10.95 -0.65 -20.00
C PHE A 290 11.73 0.53 -20.60
N MET A 291 12.48 0.29 -21.68
CA MET A 291 13.02 1.34 -22.53
C MET A 291 11.97 1.90 -23.51
N LEU A 292 10.96 1.13 -23.91
CA LEU A 292 9.92 1.59 -24.85
C LEU A 292 9.14 2.84 -24.36
N PRO A 293 8.70 2.93 -23.10
CA PRO A 293 7.97 4.10 -22.61
C PRO A 293 8.79 5.39 -22.63
N THR A 294 10.12 5.30 -22.62
CA THR A 294 11.00 6.48 -22.66
C THR A 294 10.85 7.30 -23.93
N ALA A 295 10.42 6.67 -25.03
CA ALA A 295 10.12 7.35 -26.28
C ALA A 295 8.91 8.30 -26.19
N ASN A 296 8.05 8.17 -25.18
CA ASN A 296 6.82 8.95 -25.01
C ASN A 296 6.95 10.07 -23.95
N GLY A 297 8.17 10.41 -23.54
CA GLY A 297 8.43 11.48 -22.54
C GLY A 297 8.29 11.05 -21.08
N TYR A 298 8.12 9.76 -20.83
CA TYR A 298 8.29 9.16 -19.51
C TYR A 298 9.77 8.83 -19.28
N ILE A 299 10.23 8.91 -18.04
CA ILE A 299 11.61 8.60 -17.69
C ILE A 299 11.59 7.71 -16.45
N ILE A 300 12.52 6.75 -16.38
CA ILE A 300 12.66 5.89 -15.19
C ILE A 300 13.05 6.78 -14.02
N SER A 301 12.15 6.91 -13.06
CA SER A 301 12.39 7.62 -11.80
C SER A 301 12.69 6.67 -10.65
N SER A 302 12.34 5.38 -10.79
CA SER A 302 12.82 4.36 -9.87
C SER A 302 12.93 2.98 -10.49
N LEU A 303 13.97 2.24 -10.11
CA LEU A 303 14.27 0.91 -10.64
C LEU A 303 14.65 -0.05 -9.51
N ALA A 304 13.91 -1.13 -9.37
CA ALA A 304 14.28 -2.25 -8.51
C ALA A 304 14.36 -3.54 -9.33
N CYS A 305 15.24 -4.46 -8.92
CA CYS A 305 15.43 -5.75 -9.58
C CYS A 305 15.33 -6.88 -8.58
N ASP A 306 14.76 -8.00 -9.01
CA ASP A 306 14.81 -9.28 -8.31
C ASP A 306 15.11 -10.40 -9.32
N GLU A 307 15.91 -11.37 -8.91
CA GLU A 307 16.36 -12.45 -9.81
C GLU A 307 15.18 -13.25 -10.39
N ASN A 308 14.09 -13.40 -9.62
CA ASN A 308 12.93 -14.20 -9.99
C ASN A 308 11.78 -13.36 -10.56
N LEU A 309 11.60 -12.11 -10.11
CA LEU A 309 10.51 -11.24 -10.57
C LEU A 309 10.86 -10.35 -11.76
N GLY A 310 12.14 -10.14 -12.05
CA GLY A 310 12.57 -9.17 -13.06
C GLY A 310 12.70 -7.76 -12.49
N PHE A 311 12.14 -6.78 -13.18
CA PHE A 311 12.31 -5.36 -12.93
C PHE A 311 10.99 -4.72 -12.47
N GLY A 312 10.99 -4.13 -11.28
CA GLY A 312 9.95 -3.19 -10.87
C GLY A 312 10.36 -1.78 -11.28
N VAL A 313 9.61 -1.16 -12.20
CA VAL A 313 9.97 0.14 -12.76
C VAL A 313 8.86 1.15 -12.49
N VAL A 314 9.26 2.32 -12.01
CA VAL A 314 8.39 3.49 -11.91
C VAL A 314 8.87 4.55 -12.89
N LEU A 315 7.92 5.05 -13.66
CA LEU A 315 8.10 6.05 -14.70
C LEU A 315 7.43 7.35 -14.28
N MET A 316 8.13 8.46 -14.41
CA MET A 316 7.58 9.79 -14.18
C MET A 316 7.70 10.65 -15.45
N HIS A 317 6.59 11.27 -15.82
CA HIS A 317 6.56 12.18 -16.96
C HIS A 317 7.28 13.50 -16.60
N ARG A 318 8.23 13.92 -17.45
CA ARG A 318 9.06 15.14 -17.27
C ARG A 318 9.92 15.14 -15.99
N HIS A 319 10.38 13.97 -15.55
CA HIS A 319 11.38 13.88 -14.48
C HIS A 319 12.77 14.41 -14.92
N GLY A 320 13.07 14.34 -16.22
CA GLY A 320 14.23 14.92 -16.86
C GLY A 320 13.99 15.12 -18.36
N LEU A 321 15.03 15.43 -19.13
CA LEU A 321 14.93 15.63 -20.60
C LEU A 321 15.35 14.41 -21.42
N SER A 322 16.28 13.59 -20.92
CA SER A 322 16.76 12.38 -21.61
C SER A 322 17.38 11.40 -20.62
N GLN A 323 17.44 10.13 -20.99
CA GLN A 323 17.95 9.07 -20.15
C GLN A 323 18.75 8.05 -20.96
N ILE A 324 19.79 7.50 -20.34
CA ILE A 324 20.56 6.36 -20.83
C ILE A 324 20.65 5.30 -19.73
N ILE A 325 20.89 4.05 -20.12
CA ILE A 325 21.20 2.97 -19.19
C ILE A 325 22.59 2.47 -19.53
N VAL A 326 23.45 2.45 -18.52
CA VAL A 326 24.79 1.88 -18.61
C VAL A 326 24.81 0.57 -17.84
N ASN A 327 25.37 -0.47 -18.46
CA ASN A 327 25.37 -1.82 -17.90
C ASN A 327 26.66 -2.20 -17.13
N ASP A 328 27.59 -1.24 -17.03
CA ASP A 328 28.87 -1.39 -16.33
C ASP A 328 29.38 -0.04 -15.79
N VAL A 329 30.31 -0.07 -14.84
CA VAL A 329 30.86 1.14 -14.21
C VAL A 329 31.74 1.95 -15.18
N SER A 330 32.30 1.32 -16.22
CA SER A 330 33.20 1.98 -17.16
C SER A 330 32.48 2.96 -18.09
N GLY A 331 31.23 2.68 -18.45
CA GLY A 331 30.40 3.59 -19.26
C GLY A 331 29.85 4.81 -18.51
N ILE A 332 29.93 4.84 -17.17
CA ILE A 332 29.46 5.99 -16.37
C ILE A 332 30.18 7.28 -16.78
N ARG A 333 31.49 7.18 -17.06
CA ARG A 333 32.30 8.35 -17.42
C ARG A 333 31.82 9.01 -18.71
N GLU A 334 31.45 8.22 -19.72
CA GLU A 334 30.89 8.75 -20.96
C GLU A 334 29.55 9.45 -20.71
N GLY A 335 28.74 8.94 -19.78
CA GLY A 335 27.51 9.57 -19.31
C GLY A 335 27.77 10.93 -18.65
N TYR A 336 28.71 11.01 -17.71
CA TYR A 336 29.11 12.28 -17.08
C TYR A 336 29.64 13.29 -18.10
N ASP A 337 30.50 12.85 -19.03
CA ASP A 337 31.04 13.71 -20.10
C ASP A 337 29.93 14.26 -21.03
N ALA A 338 28.80 13.55 -21.14
CA ALA A 338 27.61 13.97 -21.87
C ALA A 338 26.58 14.77 -21.04
N GLY A 339 26.87 14.98 -19.74
CA GLY A 339 26.05 15.74 -18.79
C GLY A 339 24.89 14.95 -18.18
N TYR A 340 24.97 13.62 -18.13
CA TYR A 340 24.00 12.78 -17.42
C TYR A 340 24.43 12.55 -15.97
N PHE A 341 23.45 12.42 -15.08
CA PHE A 341 23.64 12.10 -13.67
C PHE A 341 23.06 10.72 -13.36
N ILE A 342 23.71 9.93 -12.52
CA ILE A 342 23.13 8.67 -12.04
C ILE A 342 21.93 9.01 -11.15
N THR A 343 20.75 8.57 -11.55
CA THR A 343 19.51 8.75 -10.78
C THR A 343 19.06 7.48 -10.10
N GLU A 344 19.35 6.32 -10.70
CA GLU A 344 18.95 5.02 -10.16
C GLU A 344 19.98 3.95 -10.47
N CYS A 345 20.09 2.95 -9.59
CA CYS A 345 20.96 1.81 -9.82
C CYS A 345 20.34 0.53 -9.30
N ALA A 346 20.40 -0.52 -10.11
CA ALA A 346 19.97 -1.85 -9.72
C ALA A 346 20.95 -2.90 -10.24
N ALA A 347 20.84 -4.12 -9.73
CA ALA A 347 21.67 -5.23 -10.15
C ALA A 347 20.80 -6.46 -10.36
N ARG A 348 21.03 -7.16 -11.47
CA ARG A 348 20.40 -8.43 -11.78
C ARG A 348 21.38 -9.27 -12.58
N ASP A 349 21.39 -10.56 -12.30
CA ASP A 349 22.36 -11.47 -12.86
C ASP A 349 23.80 -10.97 -12.58
N SER A 350 24.64 -10.92 -13.62
CA SER A 350 26.01 -10.42 -13.58
C SER A 350 26.14 -9.03 -14.20
N LYS A 351 25.10 -8.20 -14.09
CA LYS A 351 25.04 -6.85 -14.67
C LYS A 351 24.55 -5.82 -13.66
N TYR A 352 25.09 -4.61 -13.78
CA TYR A 352 24.47 -3.42 -13.21
C TYR A 352 23.51 -2.83 -14.23
N TYR A 353 22.49 -2.13 -13.74
CA TYR A 353 21.58 -1.30 -14.52
C TYR A 353 21.67 0.10 -13.92
N ILE A 354 22.51 0.94 -14.52
CA ILE A 354 22.83 2.28 -14.04
C ILE A 354 22.06 3.26 -14.89
N VAL A 355 20.97 3.76 -14.34
CA VAL A 355 20.10 4.71 -15.00
C VAL A 355 20.71 6.09 -14.82
N MET A 356 21.08 6.73 -15.93
CA MET A 356 21.59 8.09 -15.92
C MET A 356 20.64 9.02 -16.66
N THR A 357 20.26 10.11 -16.03
CA THR A 357 19.25 11.05 -16.52
C THR A 357 19.84 12.45 -16.61
N LYS A 358 19.43 13.19 -17.64
CA LYS A 358 19.86 14.57 -17.89
C LYS A 358 18.78 15.57 -17.49
N ASP A 359 19.20 16.72 -16.96
CA ASP A 359 18.34 17.85 -16.59
C ASP A 359 17.24 17.43 -15.59
N VAL A 360 17.64 16.71 -14.55
CA VAL A 360 16.77 16.28 -13.44
C VAL A 360 16.78 17.38 -12.38
N ASN A 361 15.63 17.68 -11.77
CA ASN A 361 15.51 18.79 -10.83
C ASN A 361 16.41 18.63 -9.58
N GLU A 362 16.67 17.41 -9.17
CA GLU A 362 17.46 17.07 -7.98
C GLU A 362 18.97 17.20 -8.19
N CYS A 363 19.44 17.37 -9.43
CA CYS A 363 20.85 17.43 -9.77
C CYS A 363 21.16 18.78 -10.43
N ASP A 364 21.88 19.65 -9.72
CA ASP A 364 22.45 20.84 -10.34
C ASP A 364 23.61 20.44 -11.27
N ASN A 365 23.79 21.17 -12.36
CA ASN A 365 24.87 20.92 -13.34
C ASN A 365 26.28 21.05 -12.74
N GLU A 366 26.40 21.66 -11.56
CA GLU A 366 27.66 21.79 -10.82
C GLU A 366 27.90 20.67 -9.80
N MET A 367 26.90 19.84 -9.48
CA MET A 367 27.02 18.77 -8.49
C MET A 367 27.94 17.65 -8.97
N GLN A 368 28.80 17.17 -8.07
CA GLN A 368 29.64 16.01 -8.35
C GLN A 368 29.00 14.71 -7.89
N GLN A 369 29.16 13.65 -8.69
CA GLN A 369 28.78 12.29 -8.31
C GLN A 369 29.97 11.35 -8.35
N LYS A 370 29.98 10.41 -7.42
CA LYS A 370 30.99 9.35 -7.32
C LYS A 370 30.28 8.00 -7.34
N ALA A 371 30.72 7.14 -8.24
CA ALA A 371 30.28 5.75 -8.30
C ALA A 371 31.48 4.84 -8.05
N VAL A 372 31.34 3.91 -7.11
CA VAL A 372 32.37 2.92 -6.77
C VAL A 372 31.75 1.54 -6.68
N SER A 373 32.50 0.52 -7.08
CA SER A 373 32.08 -0.87 -6.94
C SER A 373 33.11 -1.66 -6.14
N GLU A 374 32.63 -2.36 -5.11
CA GLU A 374 33.50 -3.10 -4.18
C GLU A 374 32.84 -4.40 -3.75
N ARG A 375 33.65 -5.41 -3.43
CA ARG A 375 33.15 -6.76 -3.11
C ARG A 375 32.61 -6.88 -1.70
N ASN A 376 33.06 -6.02 -0.78
CA ASN A 376 32.75 -6.13 0.63
C ASN A 376 32.13 -4.84 1.16
N TRP A 377 31.16 -4.98 2.05
CA TRP A 377 30.53 -3.84 2.71
C TRP A 377 31.53 -2.98 3.52
N SER A 378 32.60 -3.56 4.07
CA SER A 378 33.61 -2.78 4.78
C SER A 378 34.29 -1.74 3.89
N GLU A 379 34.57 -2.10 2.64
CA GLU A 379 35.18 -1.20 1.65
C GLU A 379 34.19 -0.11 1.23
N ILE A 380 32.93 -0.50 0.96
CA ILE A 380 31.84 0.46 0.71
C ILE A 380 31.66 1.43 1.87
N ARG A 381 31.73 0.94 3.11
CA ARG A 381 31.60 1.78 4.31
C ARG A 381 32.73 2.79 4.42
N GLU A 382 33.97 2.39 4.15
CA GLU A 382 35.11 3.31 4.12
C GLU A 382 34.94 4.40 3.05
N GLU A 383 34.37 4.05 1.89
CA GLU A 383 34.03 5.02 0.85
C GLU A 383 32.88 5.95 1.25
N VAL A 384 31.86 5.44 1.97
CA VAL A 384 30.78 6.26 2.55
C VAL A 384 31.33 7.27 3.57
N GLU A 385 32.20 6.83 4.48
CA GLU A 385 32.80 7.69 5.51
C GLU A 385 33.66 8.78 4.86
N ARG A 386 34.48 8.42 3.86
CA ARG A 386 35.30 9.37 3.09
C ARG A 386 34.45 10.36 2.29
N GLY A 387 33.44 9.86 1.56
CA GLY A 387 32.54 10.71 0.78
C GLY A 387 31.75 11.67 1.67
N TYR A 388 31.36 11.25 2.87
CA TYR A 388 30.69 12.13 3.83
C TYR A 388 31.61 13.27 4.33
N GLU A 389 32.89 12.99 4.57
CA GLU A 389 33.89 14.03 4.88
C GLU A 389 34.10 15.00 3.70
N GLU A 390 33.87 14.54 2.47
CA GLU A 390 33.91 15.32 1.23
C GLU A 390 32.58 16.05 0.92
N GLY A 391 31.56 15.95 1.79
CA GLY A 391 30.26 16.61 1.60
C GLY A 391 29.30 15.86 0.67
N MET A 392 29.50 14.54 0.49
CA MET A 392 28.63 13.68 -0.30
C MET A 392 27.67 12.87 0.57
N VAL A 393 26.50 12.56 0.02
CA VAL A 393 25.49 11.67 0.60
C VAL A 393 25.25 10.48 -0.32
N ILE A 394 24.81 9.36 0.24
CA ILE A 394 24.43 8.15 -0.48
C ILE A 394 23.13 8.42 -1.22
N THR A 395 23.15 8.24 -2.54
CA THR A 395 22.01 8.45 -3.43
C THR A 395 21.62 7.20 -4.20
N GLY A 396 22.48 6.17 -4.23
CA GLY A 396 22.15 4.87 -4.80
C GLY A 396 23.01 3.76 -4.20
N ILE A 397 22.41 2.58 -4.05
CA ILE A 397 23.14 1.37 -3.70
C ILE A 397 22.42 0.14 -4.25
N CYS A 398 23.17 -0.78 -4.84
CA CYS A 398 22.68 -2.10 -5.20
C CYS A 398 23.77 -3.16 -5.02
N TYR A 399 23.38 -4.44 -5.01
CA TYR A 399 24.29 -5.57 -4.88
C TYR A 399 23.96 -6.63 -5.93
N SER A 400 24.97 -7.09 -6.68
CA SER A 400 24.82 -8.22 -7.59
C SER A 400 25.23 -9.52 -6.87
N PRO A 401 24.31 -10.48 -6.64
CA PRO A 401 24.66 -11.77 -6.05
C PRO A 401 25.64 -12.58 -6.90
N LYS A 402 25.60 -12.43 -8.23
CA LYS A 402 26.48 -13.19 -9.14
C LYS A 402 27.87 -12.57 -9.24
N LEU A 403 28.00 -11.24 -9.25
CA LEU A 403 29.31 -10.58 -9.17
C LEU A 403 29.89 -10.59 -7.76
N ARG A 404 29.03 -10.71 -6.74
CA ARG A 404 29.35 -10.54 -5.31
C ARG A 404 29.97 -9.18 -5.05
N GLU A 405 29.31 -8.16 -5.56
CA GLU A 405 29.84 -6.80 -5.60
C GLU A 405 28.71 -5.79 -5.43
N TYR A 406 28.97 -4.80 -4.58
CA TYR A 406 28.13 -3.63 -4.40
C TYR A 406 28.47 -2.58 -5.44
N LEU A 407 27.47 -1.82 -5.88
CA LEU A 407 27.65 -0.54 -6.52
C LEU A 407 27.10 0.52 -5.57
N LEU A 408 27.94 1.49 -5.19
CA LEU A 408 27.58 2.65 -4.38
C LEU A 408 27.63 3.90 -5.25
N VAL A 409 26.59 4.72 -5.14
CA VAL A 409 26.51 6.05 -5.75
C VAL A 409 26.37 7.07 -4.63
N MET A 410 27.24 8.08 -4.67
CA MET A 410 27.20 9.23 -3.78
C MET A 410 27.12 10.52 -4.59
N THR A 411 26.36 11.49 -4.11
CA THR A 411 26.20 12.81 -4.72
C THR A 411 26.58 13.89 -3.72
N GLU A 412 27.31 14.90 -4.17
CA GLU A 412 27.55 16.12 -3.40
C GLU A 412 26.22 16.76 -2.98
N SER A 413 26.05 17.02 -1.69
CA SER A 413 24.80 17.60 -1.18
C SER A 413 25.03 18.37 0.11
N PRO A 414 24.37 19.52 0.30
CA PRO A 414 24.36 20.21 1.59
C PRO A 414 23.53 19.48 2.65
N ALA A 415 22.77 18.45 2.27
CA ALA A 415 21.91 17.72 3.18
C ALA A 415 22.70 16.94 4.24
N GLY A 416 22.25 17.00 5.48
CA GLY A 416 22.72 16.07 6.51
C GLY A 416 22.29 14.65 6.17
N GLN A 417 23.11 13.66 6.47
CA GLN A 417 22.81 12.24 6.26
C GLN A 417 22.92 11.45 7.58
N ASN A 418 22.05 10.44 7.72
CA ASN A 418 22.22 9.37 8.69
C ASN A 418 21.88 8.03 8.03
N TYR A 419 22.52 6.94 8.44
CA TYR A 419 22.20 5.62 7.94
C TYR A 419 22.33 4.56 9.02
N LYS A 420 21.57 3.47 8.88
CA LYS A 420 21.61 2.35 9.81
C LYS A 420 21.25 1.03 9.13
N TRP A 421 21.94 -0.02 9.55
CA TRP A 421 21.59 -1.41 9.24
C TRP A 421 20.64 -1.98 10.28
N PHE A 422 19.64 -2.70 9.80
CA PHE A 422 18.67 -3.41 10.62
C PHE A 422 18.72 -4.90 10.31
N ASP A 423 18.79 -5.73 11.35
CA ASP A 423 18.54 -7.15 11.21
C ASP A 423 17.08 -7.39 10.80
N GLU A 424 16.82 -8.51 10.13
CA GLU A 424 15.47 -8.86 9.70
C GLU A 424 14.48 -8.90 10.88
N GLY A 425 13.32 -8.26 10.69
CA GLY A 425 12.28 -8.15 11.71
C GLY A 425 12.49 -7.04 12.74
N PHE A 426 13.63 -6.33 12.75
CA PHE A 426 13.75 -5.16 13.64
C PHE A 426 12.78 -4.03 13.22
N PRO A 427 12.20 -3.30 14.20
CA PRO A 427 11.23 -2.25 13.89
C PRO A 427 11.95 -1.01 13.33
N ILE A 428 11.96 -0.89 12.01
CA ILE A 428 12.52 0.26 11.29
C ILE A 428 11.68 1.53 11.52
N THR A 429 10.35 1.41 11.51
CA THR A 429 9.41 2.55 11.56
C THR A 429 9.58 3.46 12.78
N PRO A 430 9.74 2.97 14.03
CA PRO A 430 9.99 3.84 15.18
C PRO A 430 11.27 4.68 15.05
N TRP A 431 12.33 4.13 14.44
CA TRP A 431 13.57 4.88 14.21
C TRP A 431 13.39 5.96 13.15
N LEU A 432 12.74 5.64 12.02
CA LEU A 432 12.38 6.62 10.99
C LEU A 432 11.50 7.75 11.55
N ASN A 433 10.47 7.42 12.34
CA ASN A 433 9.58 8.41 12.94
C ASN A 433 10.29 9.31 13.96
N ASN A 434 11.36 8.84 14.61
CA ASN A 434 12.15 9.69 15.49
C ASN A 434 12.99 10.68 14.68
N LEU A 435 13.72 10.20 13.66
CA LEU A 435 14.55 11.05 12.82
C LEU A 435 13.74 12.05 11.99
N HIS A 436 12.53 11.70 11.59
CA HIS A 436 11.63 12.63 10.90
C HIS A 436 11.24 13.84 11.74
N LYS A 437 11.17 13.71 13.07
CA LYS A 437 10.97 14.86 13.97
C LYS A 437 12.17 15.80 13.99
N GLU A 438 13.33 15.32 13.57
CA GLU A 438 14.58 16.07 13.44
C GLU A 438 14.79 16.59 12.00
N GLY A 439 13.81 16.42 11.10
CA GLY A 439 13.86 16.90 9.71
C GLY A 439 14.46 15.91 8.71
N PHE A 440 14.72 14.66 9.11
CA PHE A 440 15.24 13.64 8.21
C PHE A 440 14.14 12.86 7.49
N HIS A 441 14.37 12.56 6.22
CA HIS A 441 13.48 11.77 5.37
C HIS A 441 14.21 10.57 4.80
N PRO A 442 13.60 9.37 4.80
CA PRO A 442 14.17 8.21 4.11
C PRO A 442 14.39 8.49 2.62
N THR A 443 15.59 8.17 2.15
CA THR A 443 16.00 8.26 0.74
C THR A 443 16.37 6.91 0.17
N ILE A 444 16.80 5.95 0.99
CA ILE A 444 17.12 4.58 0.56
C ILE A 444 16.59 3.60 1.59
N ILE A 445 15.91 2.56 1.09
CA ILE A 445 15.57 1.36 1.86
C ILE A 445 16.01 0.17 1.02
N PHE A 446 17.16 -0.38 1.34
CA PHE A 446 17.83 -1.43 0.57
C PHE A 446 17.87 -2.72 1.38
N LYS A 447 17.28 -3.80 0.86
CA LYS A 447 17.41 -5.14 1.43
C LYS A 447 18.64 -5.79 0.80
N ASP A 448 19.66 -6.06 1.61
CA ASP A 448 20.90 -6.66 1.16
C ASP A 448 20.70 -8.16 0.87
N PRO A 449 20.90 -8.61 -0.38
CA PRO A 449 20.82 -10.02 -0.73
C PRO A 449 21.90 -10.90 -0.08
N ALA A 450 23.01 -10.31 0.37
CA ALA A 450 24.14 -11.07 0.89
C ALA A 450 23.92 -11.56 2.32
N ASP A 451 23.28 -10.75 3.18
CA ASP A 451 23.08 -11.07 4.59
C ASP A 451 21.64 -10.88 5.09
N GLY A 452 20.72 -10.45 4.23
CA GLY A 452 19.32 -10.26 4.55
C GLY A 452 19.05 -9.05 5.45
N LYS A 453 20.03 -8.18 5.71
CA LYS A 453 19.77 -6.96 6.48
C LYS A 453 19.14 -5.88 5.61
N VAL A 454 18.56 -4.89 6.28
CA VAL A 454 18.00 -3.71 5.61
C VAL A 454 18.83 -2.49 5.95
N LEU A 455 19.46 -1.91 4.94
CA LEU A 455 20.07 -0.58 5.04
C LEU A 455 18.99 0.47 4.85
N VAL A 456 18.93 1.41 5.78
CA VAL A 456 18.09 2.60 5.65
C VAL A 456 18.98 3.83 5.70
N VAL A 457 18.88 4.66 4.67
CA VAL A 457 19.52 5.98 4.59
C VAL A 457 18.44 7.04 4.69
N VAL A 458 18.72 8.07 5.47
CA VAL A 458 17.88 9.26 5.59
C VAL A 458 18.72 10.50 5.33
N THR A 459 18.12 11.52 4.71
CA THR A 459 18.74 12.84 4.52
C THR A 459 17.83 13.95 5.05
N THR A 460 18.38 15.09 5.44
CA THR A 460 17.56 16.28 5.69
C THR A 460 16.93 16.75 4.40
N ASP A 461 15.63 17.03 4.39
CA ASP A 461 14.93 17.46 3.19
C ASP A 461 13.74 18.37 3.54
N ASP A 462 13.85 19.66 3.17
CA ASP A 462 12.79 20.65 3.40
C ASP A 462 11.65 20.56 2.36
N ASN A 463 11.81 19.76 1.30
CA ASN A 463 10.81 19.57 0.26
C ASN A 463 9.75 18.55 0.62
N ARG A 464 9.96 17.76 1.68
CA ARG A 464 9.05 16.67 2.08
C ARG A 464 8.41 16.99 3.42
N SER A 465 7.09 16.85 3.50
CA SER A 465 6.36 17.12 4.75
C SER A 465 6.07 15.86 5.57
N THR A 466 6.04 14.70 4.93
CA THR A 466 5.70 13.40 5.53
C THR A 466 6.40 12.27 4.76
N PHE A 467 6.27 11.03 5.22
CA PHE A 467 6.66 9.85 4.46
C PHE A 467 5.78 8.64 4.83
N THR A 468 5.81 7.60 4.00
CA THR A 468 5.21 6.30 4.26
C THR A 468 6.18 5.21 3.82
N ALA A 469 6.64 4.40 4.77
CA ALA A 469 7.53 3.28 4.49
C ALA A 469 6.71 1.99 4.31
N ALA A 470 6.86 1.34 3.17
CA ALA A 470 6.28 0.04 2.87
C ALA A 470 7.38 -1.02 2.97
N LEU A 471 7.31 -1.87 3.99
CA LEU A 471 8.40 -2.78 4.35
C LEU A 471 7.90 -4.23 4.32
N HIS A 472 8.66 -5.09 3.64
CA HIS A 472 8.46 -6.55 3.69
C HIS A 472 7.11 -7.02 3.09
N TYR A 473 6.70 -6.43 1.97
CA TYR A 473 5.52 -6.89 1.22
C TYR A 473 5.92 -7.96 0.20
N LYS A 474 5.37 -9.16 0.32
CA LYS A 474 5.62 -10.23 -0.65
C LYS A 474 4.89 -9.93 -1.96
N ILE A 475 5.63 -9.85 -3.06
CA ILE A 475 5.11 -9.61 -4.40
C ILE A 475 4.71 -10.93 -5.07
N LYS A 476 3.57 -10.93 -5.77
CA LYS A 476 3.12 -12.05 -6.60
C LYS A 476 3.91 -12.13 -7.90
N THR A 477 4.30 -13.35 -8.27
CA THR A 477 5.04 -13.68 -9.51
C THR A 477 4.14 -13.94 -10.71
N GLU A 478 2.82 -14.06 -10.50
CA GLU A 478 1.87 -14.34 -11.58
C GLU A 478 1.54 -13.03 -12.31
N TRP A 479 2.02 -12.93 -13.55
CA TRP A 479 1.78 -11.84 -14.49
C TRP A 479 0.58 -12.14 -15.38
#